data_AF-A0A7S4I5X0-F1
#
_entry.id   AF-A0A7S4I5X0-F1
#
_cell.length_a   1.000
_cell.length_b   1.000
_cell.length_c   1.000
_cell.angle_alpha   90.00
_cell.angle_beta   90.00
_cell.angle_gamma   90.00
#
_symmetry.space_group_name_H-M   'P 1'
#
loop_
_entity.id
_entity.type
_entity.pdbx_description
1 polymer ?
#
loop_
_entity_poly.entity_id
_entity_poly.type
_entity_poly.pdbx_seq_one_letter_code
_entity_poly.pdbx_strand_id
1 'polypeptide(L)'
;SASKFAERAGFNPTPQFYGDVFLGRVHRGPQTGGRETNDDFRVGDDTNPDAGWMKSAAQENLEHQREMNEMTGRRGETMVSAAGTEGVAKSEAGGYSWTQEDEEIEIAVPIVDVGEDAAKSKDVAVKFKSQSVQVRFRGIEALSLDLFAPVDVDGCTWTLERSEGDVKIVLTCEKTEEATWPRIGR
;
A
#
# COMPACT_ATOMS: atom_id res chain seq x y z
N SER A 1 -8.22 -0.25 15.73
CA SER A 1 -8.12 -1.66 16.16
C SER A 1 -6.69 -2.12 15.96
N ALA A 2 -6.25 -3.16 16.68
CA ALA A 2 -4.91 -3.73 16.52
C ALA A 2 -4.61 -4.17 15.09
N SER A 3 -5.60 -4.75 14.40
CA SER A 3 -5.50 -5.09 12.98
C SER A 3 -5.13 -3.88 12.12
N LYS A 4 -5.73 -2.70 12.33
CA LYS A 4 -5.34 -1.48 11.58
C LYS A 4 -3.88 -1.05 11.83
N PHE A 5 -3.32 -1.33 13.01
CA PHE A 5 -1.90 -1.06 13.27
C PHE A 5 -1.01 -2.06 12.54
N ALA A 6 -1.34 -3.34 12.56
CA ALA A 6 -0.60 -4.37 11.82
C ALA A 6 -0.66 -4.14 10.31
N GLU A 7 -1.82 -3.80 9.76
CA GLU A 7 -1.98 -3.42 8.36
C GLU A 7 -1.04 -2.27 7.96
N ARG A 8 -1.03 -1.20 8.76
CA ARG A 8 -0.14 -0.05 8.53
C ARG A 8 1.33 -0.38 8.70
N ALA A 9 1.66 -1.32 9.57
CA ALA A 9 3.01 -1.86 9.74
C ALA A 9 3.39 -2.86 8.63
N GLY A 10 2.61 -2.97 7.55
CA GLY A 10 2.95 -3.75 6.36
C GLY A 10 2.49 -5.22 6.38
N PHE A 11 1.69 -5.65 7.38
CA PHE A 11 1.21 -7.02 7.41
C PHE A 11 0.01 -7.23 6.47
N ASN A 12 0.18 -8.12 5.48
CA ASN A 12 -0.84 -8.50 4.51
C ASN A 12 -0.88 -10.04 4.25
N PRO A 13 -2.02 -10.73 4.46
CA PRO A 13 -3.25 -10.21 5.03
C PRO A 13 -3.03 -9.77 6.47
N THR A 14 -3.79 -8.78 6.92
CA THR A 14 -3.71 -8.28 8.28
C THR A 14 -4.03 -9.40 9.28
N PRO A 15 -3.19 -9.62 10.31
CA PRO A 15 -3.44 -10.64 11.31
C PRO A 15 -4.77 -10.40 12.03
N GLN A 16 -5.47 -11.51 12.27
CA GLN A 16 -6.64 -11.50 13.12
C GLN A 16 -6.20 -11.67 14.57
N PHE A 17 -6.40 -10.62 15.36
CA PHE A 17 -6.15 -10.66 16.79
C PHE A 17 -7.42 -11.06 17.53
N TYR A 18 -7.28 -11.96 18.51
CA TYR A 18 -8.38 -12.41 19.37
C TYR A 18 -8.13 -11.95 20.81
N GLY A 19 -9.17 -11.44 21.47
CA GLY A 19 -9.08 -10.89 22.83
C GLY A 19 -8.54 -9.46 22.88
N ASP A 20 -8.11 -9.05 24.08
CA ASP A 20 -7.58 -7.72 24.32
C ASP A 20 -6.13 -7.60 23.81
N VAL A 21 -5.85 -6.53 23.06
CA VAL A 21 -4.52 -6.25 22.52
C VAL A 21 -3.98 -4.96 23.12
N PHE A 22 -2.75 -5.03 23.60
CA PHE A 22 -2.03 -3.90 24.17
C PHE A 22 -0.83 -3.54 23.27
N LEU A 23 -0.62 -2.25 23.06
CA LEU A 23 0.51 -1.70 22.31
C LEU A 23 1.41 -0.93 23.28
N GLY A 24 2.72 -1.06 23.12
CA GLY A 24 3.72 -0.41 23.95
C GLY A 24 5.04 -0.25 23.21
N ARG A 25 5.89 0.65 23.69
CA ARG A 25 7.24 0.87 23.15
C ARG A 25 8.25 0.14 24.02
N VAL A 26 9.13 -0.61 23.39
CA VAL A 26 10.26 -1.27 24.05
C VAL A 26 11.56 -0.77 23.44
N HIS A 27 12.54 -0.51 24.29
CA HIS A 27 13.89 -0.17 23.88
C HIS A 27 14.81 -1.37 24.11
N ARG A 28 15.59 -1.72 23.10
CA ARG A 28 16.63 -2.74 23.16
C ARG A 28 17.88 -2.20 22.51
N GLY A 29 18.98 -2.11 23.26
CA GLY A 29 20.22 -1.57 22.72
C GLY A 29 21.46 -1.97 23.52
N PRO A 30 22.66 -1.60 23.04
CA PRO A 30 23.91 -1.82 23.75
C PRO A 30 23.90 -1.17 25.14
N GLN A 31 23.23 -0.01 25.27
CA GLN A 31 23.11 0.74 26.51
C GLN A 31 22.30 0.01 27.60
N THR A 32 21.38 -0.89 27.21
CA THR A 32 20.62 -1.72 28.16
C THR A 32 21.28 -3.07 28.42
N GLY A 33 22.51 -3.29 27.92
CA GLY A 33 23.18 -4.60 28.01
C GLY A 33 22.40 -5.70 27.29
N GLY A 34 21.64 -5.35 26.25
CA GLY A 34 20.78 -6.28 25.52
C GLY A 34 19.45 -6.60 26.21
N ARG A 35 19.14 -5.97 27.35
CA ARG A 35 17.89 -6.14 28.08
C ARG A 35 16.79 -5.28 27.47
N GLU A 36 15.58 -5.80 27.37
CA GLU A 36 14.42 -5.04 26.92
C GLU A 36 13.86 -4.20 28.08
N THR A 37 13.69 -2.90 27.85
CA THR A 37 13.08 -1.97 28.80
C THR A 37 11.86 -1.31 28.17
N ASN A 38 10.81 -1.07 28.96
CA ASN A 38 9.64 -0.32 28.49
C ASN A 38 9.98 1.16 28.43
N ASP A 39 9.61 1.80 27.32
CA ASP A 39 9.63 3.24 27.16
C ASP A 39 8.23 3.83 27.28
N ASP A 40 8.14 5.14 27.49
CA ASP A 40 6.89 5.87 27.45
C ASP A 40 6.19 5.69 26.09
N PHE A 41 4.95 5.19 26.13
CA PHE A 41 4.05 5.10 24.99
C PHE A 41 2.94 6.15 25.14
N ARG A 42 2.87 7.10 24.22
CA ARG A 42 1.97 8.26 24.29
C ARG A 42 0.87 8.15 23.26
N VAL A 43 -0.37 8.09 23.73
CA VAL A 43 -1.56 8.18 22.88
C VAL A 43 -1.56 9.54 22.16
N GLY A 44 -1.78 9.52 20.85
CA GLY A 44 -1.73 10.71 19.99
C GLY A 44 -0.41 10.85 19.24
N ASP A 45 0.72 10.56 19.89
CA ASP A 45 2.04 10.57 19.26
C ASP A 45 2.33 9.21 18.62
N ASP A 46 2.35 8.16 19.45
CA ASP A 46 2.67 6.79 19.03
C ASP A 46 1.54 6.12 18.25
N THR A 47 0.30 6.51 18.53
CA THR A 47 -0.87 5.97 17.82
C THR A 47 -1.16 6.71 16.51
N ASN A 48 -0.39 7.76 16.19
CA ASN A 48 -0.58 8.54 14.97
C ASN A 48 -0.24 7.68 13.74
N PRO A 49 -1.10 7.61 12.71
CA PRO A 49 -0.75 6.99 11.43
C PRO A 49 0.57 7.49 10.84
N ASP A 50 0.92 8.75 11.09
CA ASP A 50 2.12 9.41 10.60
C ASP A 50 3.34 9.31 11.54
N ALA A 51 3.22 8.59 12.65
CA ALA A 51 4.31 8.39 13.59
C ALA A 51 5.55 7.82 12.87
N GLY A 52 6.74 8.30 13.24
CA GLY A 52 7.99 7.90 12.56
C GLY A 52 8.18 6.38 12.54
N TRP A 53 7.89 5.72 13.67
CA TRP A 53 7.98 4.26 13.77
C TRP A 53 6.99 3.53 12.85
N MET A 54 5.79 4.08 12.59
CA MET A 54 4.82 3.46 11.68
C MET A 54 5.27 3.53 10.22
N LYS A 55 5.97 4.61 9.85
CA LYS A 55 6.55 4.78 8.51
C LYS A 55 7.69 3.80 8.30
N SER A 56 8.57 3.67 9.29
CA SER A 56 9.73 2.77 9.21
C SER A 56 9.34 1.30 9.36
N ALA A 57 8.42 0.96 10.27
CA ALA A 57 8.04 -0.43 10.56
C ALA A 57 7.56 -1.18 9.31
N ALA A 58 6.83 -0.50 8.43
CA ALA A 58 6.34 -1.12 7.20
C ALA A 58 7.49 -1.52 6.25
N GLN A 59 8.53 -0.70 6.16
CA GLN A 59 9.73 -0.97 5.36
C GLN A 59 10.65 -1.98 6.06
N GLU A 60 10.90 -1.82 7.36
CA GLU A 60 11.74 -2.73 8.16
C GLU A 60 11.15 -4.15 8.21
N ASN A 61 9.83 -4.27 8.39
CA ASN A 61 9.16 -5.57 8.36
C ASN A 61 9.30 -6.21 6.98
N LEU A 62 9.20 -5.42 5.91
CA LEU A 62 9.36 -5.91 4.54
C LEU A 62 10.79 -6.39 4.28
N GLU A 63 11.79 -5.61 4.69
CA GLU A 63 13.21 -5.98 4.55
C GLU A 63 13.53 -7.24 5.36
N HIS A 64 13.11 -7.29 6.62
CA HIS A 64 13.30 -8.47 7.47
C HIS A 64 12.60 -9.72 6.90
N GLN A 65 11.43 -9.55 6.28
CA GLN A 65 10.73 -10.63 5.57
C GLN A 65 11.50 -11.10 4.34
N ARG A 66 12.04 -10.18 3.52
CA ARG A 66 12.87 -10.51 2.36
C ARG A 66 14.09 -11.33 2.77
N GLU A 67 14.84 -10.86 3.75
CA GLU A 67 16.01 -11.57 4.29
C GLU A 67 15.65 -12.96 4.83
N MET A 68 14.54 -13.08 5.57
CA MET A 68 14.09 -14.37 6.11
C MET A 68 13.69 -15.34 4.99
N ASN A 69 13.03 -14.86 3.94
CA ASN A 69 12.62 -15.66 2.79
C ASN A 69 13.83 -16.17 1.99
N GLU A 70 14.82 -15.30 1.75
CA GLU A 70 16.09 -15.65 1.11
C GLU A 70 16.85 -16.72 1.92
N MET A 71 16.90 -16.56 3.24
CA MET A 71 17.66 -17.46 4.12
C MET A 71 17.00 -18.84 4.29
N THR A 72 15.67 -18.92 4.29
CA THR A 72 14.94 -20.17 4.59
C THR A 72 14.56 -20.98 3.35
N GLY A 73 14.68 -20.42 2.14
CA GLY A 73 14.34 -21.09 0.88
C GLY A 73 12.86 -21.50 0.77
N ARG A 74 12.01 -21.06 1.70
CA ARG A 74 10.57 -21.36 1.73
C ARG A 74 9.86 -20.50 0.69
N ARG A 75 9.62 -21.08 -0.47
CA ARG A 75 8.64 -20.55 -1.42
C ARG A 75 7.25 -21.12 -1.06
N GLY A 76 6.43 -20.32 -0.39
CA GLY A 76 4.97 -20.49 -0.48
C GLY A 76 4.20 -21.09 0.70
N GLU A 77 4.81 -21.44 1.84
CA GLU A 77 4.02 -21.91 3.00
C GLU A 77 3.94 -20.84 4.10
N THR A 78 3.00 -19.92 3.87
CA THR A 78 2.44 -18.93 4.81
C THR A 78 3.44 -17.91 5.38
N MET A 79 3.78 -16.86 4.61
CA MET A 79 3.90 -15.48 5.13
C MET A 79 4.23 -14.44 4.03
N VAL A 80 3.35 -13.43 3.96
CA VAL A 80 3.48 -12.03 3.52
C VAL A 80 4.34 -11.76 2.27
N SER A 81 3.69 -11.71 1.10
CA SER A 81 4.22 -10.98 -0.06
C SER A 81 4.19 -9.48 0.26
N ALA A 82 5.21 -8.73 -0.18
CA ALA A 82 5.11 -7.27 -0.18
C ALA A 82 3.81 -6.89 -0.90
N ALA A 83 3.14 -5.86 -0.41
CA ALA A 83 1.82 -5.52 -0.94
C ALA A 83 1.89 -5.31 -2.47
N GLY A 84 1.25 -6.16 -3.26
CA GLY A 84 1.19 -6.00 -4.73
C GLY A 84 2.39 -6.53 -5.52
N THR A 85 3.35 -7.27 -4.94
CA THR A 85 4.53 -7.79 -5.68
C THR A 85 4.30 -9.13 -6.37
N GLU A 86 5.23 -9.52 -7.25
CA GLU A 86 5.22 -10.76 -8.05
C GLU A 86 3.98 -10.87 -8.96
N GLY A 87 3.48 -9.73 -9.45
CA GLY A 87 2.28 -9.67 -10.29
C GLY A 87 0.97 -10.02 -9.55
N VAL A 88 1.00 -10.21 -8.22
CA VAL A 88 -0.19 -10.51 -7.44
C VAL A 88 -0.84 -9.21 -6.98
N ALA A 89 -1.92 -8.81 -7.66
CA ALA A 89 -2.65 -7.58 -7.34
C ALA A 89 -3.22 -7.61 -5.91
N LYS A 90 -2.90 -6.57 -5.14
CA LYS A 90 -3.51 -6.32 -3.84
C LYS A 90 -4.80 -5.54 -4.01
N SER A 91 -5.93 -6.10 -3.56
CA SER A 91 -7.21 -5.41 -3.52
C SER A 91 -7.32 -4.52 -2.28
N GLU A 92 -7.81 -3.30 -2.47
CA GLU A 92 -8.04 -2.33 -1.40
C GLU A 92 -9.55 -2.19 -1.14
N ALA A 93 -9.92 -1.86 0.10
CA ALA A 93 -11.33 -1.73 0.50
C ALA A 93 -12.11 -0.67 -0.30
N GLY A 94 -11.40 0.25 -0.98
CA GLY A 94 -11.95 1.25 -1.90
C GLY A 94 -12.39 0.70 -3.26
N GLY A 95 -12.30 -0.62 -3.49
CA GLY A 95 -12.77 -1.25 -4.73
C GLY A 95 -11.78 -1.18 -5.89
N TYR A 96 -10.55 -0.73 -5.66
CA TYR A 96 -9.45 -0.76 -6.62
C TYR A 96 -8.40 -1.79 -6.19
N SER A 97 -7.54 -2.18 -7.12
CA SER A 97 -6.40 -3.05 -6.84
C SER A 97 -5.12 -2.43 -7.35
N TRP A 98 -3.98 -2.87 -6.81
CA TRP A 98 -2.68 -2.39 -7.27
C TRP A 98 -1.60 -3.47 -7.23
N THR A 99 -0.67 -3.33 -8.15
CA THR A 99 0.57 -4.11 -8.25
C THR A 99 1.76 -3.14 -8.24
N GLN A 100 2.95 -3.68 -8.04
CA GLN A 100 4.17 -2.90 -8.17
C GLN A 100 5.35 -3.78 -8.56
N GLU A 101 6.32 -3.12 -9.18
CA GLU A 101 7.70 -3.57 -9.31
C GLU A 101 8.61 -2.56 -8.59
N ASP A 102 9.93 -2.67 -8.71
CA ASP A 102 10.85 -1.77 -7.99
C ASP A 102 10.74 -0.31 -8.48
N GLU A 103 10.50 -0.09 -9.77
CA GLU A 103 10.46 1.24 -10.41
C GLU A 103 9.03 1.80 -10.59
N GLU A 104 8.00 0.97 -10.60
CA GLU A 104 6.64 1.42 -10.95
C GLU A 104 5.54 0.82 -10.06
N ILE A 105 4.40 1.52 -10.02
CA ILE A 105 3.14 1.02 -9.47
C ILE A 105 2.07 1.01 -10.56
N GLU A 106 1.23 -0.02 -10.54
CA GLU A 106 0.05 -0.14 -11.39
C GLU A 106 -1.20 -0.14 -10.51
N ILE A 107 -2.16 0.76 -10.78
CA ILE A 107 -3.42 0.87 -10.04
C ILE A 107 -4.57 0.63 -11.01
N ALA A 108 -5.34 -0.43 -10.77
CA ALA A 108 -6.53 -0.78 -11.55
C ALA A 108 -7.79 -0.34 -10.79
N VAL A 109 -8.57 0.54 -11.42
CA VAL A 109 -9.85 1.07 -10.90
C VAL A 109 -11.00 0.55 -11.78
N PRO A 110 -11.76 -0.45 -11.30
CA PRO A 110 -12.94 -0.94 -11.99
C PRO A 110 -14.03 0.13 -12.10
N ILE A 111 -14.68 0.21 -13.26
CA ILE A 111 -15.85 1.07 -13.49
C ILE A 111 -17.11 0.21 -13.42
N VAL A 112 -17.80 0.29 -12.28
CA VAL A 112 -18.98 -0.55 -12.00
C VAL A 112 -20.28 -0.04 -12.64
N ASP A 113 -20.36 1.25 -12.99
CA ASP A 113 -21.58 1.88 -13.54
C ASP A 113 -21.30 2.52 -14.89
N VAL A 114 -21.17 1.68 -15.91
CA VAL A 114 -20.89 2.13 -17.28
C VAL A 114 -22.18 2.63 -17.98
N GLY A 115 -23.35 2.23 -17.48
CA GLY A 115 -24.64 2.48 -18.14
C GLY A 115 -24.75 1.79 -19.51
N GLU A 116 -25.73 2.19 -20.33
CA GLU A 116 -25.89 1.66 -21.70
C GLU A 116 -24.80 2.15 -22.66
N ASP A 117 -24.19 3.30 -22.35
CA ASP A 117 -23.12 3.90 -23.15
C ASP A 117 -21.74 3.36 -22.74
N ALA A 118 -21.03 2.72 -23.67
CA ALA A 118 -19.66 2.27 -23.44
C ALA A 118 -18.75 3.43 -22.96
N ALA A 119 -17.98 3.19 -21.89
CA ALA A 119 -17.00 4.15 -21.36
C ALA A 119 -16.00 4.56 -22.45
N LYS A 120 -15.80 5.86 -22.65
CA LYS A 120 -14.83 6.42 -23.60
C LYS A 120 -13.73 7.18 -22.86
N SER A 121 -12.57 7.33 -23.49
CA SER A 121 -11.44 8.06 -22.89
C SER A 121 -11.80 9.50 -22.51
N LYS A 122 -12.69 10.16 -23.26
CA LYS A 122 -13.19 11.51 -22.95
C LYS A 122 -14.00 11.60 -21.65
N ASP A 123 -14.52 10.46 -21.17
CA ASP A 123 -15.31 10.39 -19.95
C ASP A 123 -14.40 10.26 -18.71
N VAL A 124 -13.11 10.01 -18.92
CA VAL A 124 -12.10 9.85 -17.87
C VAL A 124 -11.28 11.12 -17.74
N ALA A 125 -11.15 11.63 -16.52
CA ALA A 125 -10.22 12.69 -16.18
C ALA A 125 -9.28 12.21 -15.08
N VAL A 126 -7.99 12.11 -15.40
CA VAL A 126 -6.93 11.73 -14.46
C VAL A 126 -6.08 12.94 -14.14
N LYS A 127 -5.71 13.09 -12.87
CA LYS A 127 -4.74 14.09 -12.40
C LYS A 127 -3.67 13.40 -11.58
N PHE A 128 -2.45 13.41 -12.11
CA PHE A 128 -1.26 13.02 -11.37
C PHE A 128 -0.66 14.23 -10.68
N LYS A 129 -0.20 14.03 -9.44
CA LYS A 129 0.69 14.92 -8.71
C LYS A 129 1.76 14.06 -8.08
N SER A 130 2.89 14.68 -7.72
CA SER A 130 4.05 13.97 -7.18
C SER A 130 3.69 13.00 -6.04
N GLN A 131 2.70 13.27 -5.20
CA GLN A 131 2.33 12.35 -4.11
C GLN A 131 0.83 12.08 -4.00
N SER A 132 0.06 12.27 -5.08
CA SER A 132 -1.37 11.96 -5.07
C SER A 132 -1.90 11.72 -6.48
N VAL A 133 -2.87 10.84 -6.63
CA VAL A 133 -3.60 10.62 -7.89
C VAL A 133 -5.10 10.78 -7.69
N GLN A 134 -5.76 11.43 -8.65
CA GLN A 134 -7.20 11.56 -8.69
C GLN A 134 -7.74 11.09 -10.03
N VAL A 135 -8.77 10.25 -10.00
CA VAL A 135 -9.49 9.75 -11.17
C VAL A 135 -10.95 10.14 -11.05
N ARG A 136 -11.49 10.72 -12.12
CA ARG A 136 -12.92 10.98 -12.27
C ARG A 136 -13.45 10.29 -13.51
N PHE A 137 -14.61 9.67 -13.39
CA PHE A 137 -15.36 9.10 -14.50
C PHE A 137 -16.71 9.82 -14.62
N ARG A 138 -17.00 10.39 -15.80
CA ARG A 138 -18.19 11.22 -16.06
C ARG A 138 -18.42 12.33 -15.02
N GLY A 139 -17.33 12.90 -14.52
CA GLY A 139 -17.35 13.96 -13.51
C GLY A 139 -17.52 13.48 -12.05
N ILE A 140 -17.78 12.18 -11.83
CA ILE A 140 -17.87 11.57 -10.51
C ILE A 140 -16.47 11.09 -10.10
N GLU A 141 -16.09 11.29 -8.84
CA GLU A 141 -14.82 10.79 -8.31
C GLU A 141 -14.84 9.26 -8.20
N ALA A 142 -13.93 8.61 -8.93
CA ALA A 142 -13.75 7.17 -8.93
C ALA A 142 -12.60 6.74 -8.00
N LEU A 143 -11.55 7.56 -7.91
CA LEU A 143 -10.42 7.36 -7.01
C LEU A 143 -9.84 8.71 -6.59
N SER A 144 -9.49 8.86 -5.31
CA SER A 144 -8.64 9.94 -4.81
C SER A 144 -7.71 9.35 -3.77
N LEU A 145 -6.41 9.34 -4.06
CA LEU A 145 -5.42 8.63 -3.27
C LEU A 145 -4.18 9.49 -3.03
N ASP A 146 -3.81 9.65 -1.76
CA ASP A 146 -2.50 10.19 -1.37
C ASP A 146 -1.50 9.03 -1.31
N LEU A 147 -0.48 9.10 -2.16
CA LEU A 147 0.48 8.01 -2.38
C LEU A 147 1.46 7.90 -1.20
N PHE A 148 1.95 6.68 -0.96
CA PHE A 148 2.92 6.40 0.09
C PHE A 148 4.20 7.23 -0.06
N ALA A 149 4.76 7.28 -1.26
CA ALA A 149 5.98 7.99 -1.61
C ALA A 149 5.80 8.75 -2.95
N PRO A 150 6.72 9.68 -3.31
CA PRO A 150 6.58 10.44 -4.53
C PRO A 150 6.77 9.61 -5.81
N VAL A 151 6.09 10.03 -6.86
CA VAL A 151 6.17 9.52 -8.24
C VAL A 151 6.64 10.64 -9.18
N ASP A 152 7.29 10.26 -10.28
CA ASP A 152 7.55 11.16 -11.39
C ASP A 152 6.25 11.37 -12.19
N VAL A 153 5.75 12.60 -12.17
CA VAL A 153 4.50 12.98 -12.84
C VAL A 153 4.61 12.87 -14.36
N ASP A 154 5.79 13.12 -14.93
CA ASP A 154 6.01 13.05 -16.36
C ASP A 154 6.10 11.59 -16.86
N GLY A 155 6.49 10.66 -15.99
CA GLY A 155 6.47 9.21 -16.21
C GLY A 155 5.12 8.54 -15.94
N CYS A 156 4.14 9.26 -15.36
CA CYS A 156 2.82 8.70 -15.08
C CYS A 156 1.95 8.64 -16.35
N THR A 157 1.31 7.49 -16.56
CA THR A 157 0.38 7.27 -17.68
C THR A 157 -0.90 6.59 -17.20
N TRP A 158 -1.93 6.62 -18.05
CA TRP A 158 -3.17 5.88 -17.77
C TRP A 158 -3.75 5.30 -19.05
N THR A 159 -4.44 4.18 -18.91
CA THR A 159 -5.16 3.50 -20.00
C THR A 159 -6.58 3.14 -19.56
N LEU A 160 -7.46 2.95 -20.55
CA LEU A 160 -8.81 2.44 -20.34
C LEU A 160 -8.88 1.05 -20.97
N GLU A 161 -8.81 0.03 -20.13
CA GLU A 161 -8.93 -1.36 -20.57
C GLU A 161 -10.39 -1.78 -20.62
N ARG A 162 -10.74 -2.52 -21.67
CA ARG A 162 -12.08 -3.08 -21.87
C ARG A 162 -11.95 -4.56 -22.18
N SER A 163 -12.58 -5.38 -21.37
CA SER A 163 -12.78 -6.81 -21.61
C SER A 163 -14.29 -7.09 -21.65
N GLU A 164 -14.69 -8.32 -21.97
CA GLU A 164 -16.10 -8.69 -22.05
C GLU A 164 -16.81 -8.50 -20.70
N GLY A 165 -17.52 -7.37 -20.56
CA GLY A 165 -18.29 -7.04 -19.37
C GLY A 165 -17.52 -6.36 -18.24
N ASP A 166 -16.22 -6.10 -18.41
CA ASP A 166 -15.40 -5.40 -17.42
C ASP A 166 -14.62 -4.24 -18.05
N VAL A 167 -14.63 -3.10 -17.37
CA VAL A 167 -13.98 -1.87 -17.80
C VAL A 167 -13.21 -1.34 -16.63
N LYS A 168 -11.91 -1.12 -16.80
CA LYS A 168 -11.05 -0.60 -15.74
C LYS A 168 -10.15 0.51 -16.28
N ILE A 169 -9.92 1.50 -15.42
CA ILE A 169 -8.89 2.52 -15.65
C ILE A 169 -7.63 2.00 -14.98
N VAL A 170 -6.57 1.82 -15.77
CA VAL A 170 -5.27 1.41 -15.26
C VAL A 170 -4.37 2.63 -15.23
N LEU A 171 -3.79 2.91 -14.07
CA LEU A 171 -2.82 3.98 -13.86
C LEU A 171 -1.45 3.35 -13.70
N THR A 172 -0.47 3.79 -14.45
CA THR A 172 0.94 3.39 -14.28
C THR A 172 1.70 4.62 -13.78
N CYS A 173 2.34 4.52 -12.62
CA CYS A 173 3.10 5.63 -12.04
C CYS A 173 4.54 5.20 -11.79
N GLU A 174 5.48 5.94 -12.38
CA GLU A 174 6.92 5.76 -12.17
C GLU A 174 7.32 6.35 -10.81
N LYS A 175 8.02 5.57 -9.98
CA LYS A 175 8.48 6.00 -8.66
C LYS A 175 9.69 6.91 -8.82
N THR A 176 9.82 7.90 -7.94
CA THR A 176 11.03 8.74 -7.91
C THR A 176 12.26 7.99 -7.35
N GLU A 177 12.02 6.96 -6.54
CA GLU A 177 13.06 6.12 -5.95
C GLU A 177 12.71 4.64 -6.17
N GLU A 178 13.69 3.85 -6.59
CA GLU A 178 13.60 2.38 -6.71
C GLU A 178 13.39 1.78 -5.33
N ALA A 179 12.14 1.50 -4.98
CA ALA A 179 11.77 1.00 -3.68
C ALA A 179 10.43 0.28 -3.73
N THR A 180 10.35 -0.85 -3.05
CA THR A 180 9.08 -1.55 -2.87
C THR A 180 8.25 -0.87 -1.78
N TRP A 181 7.03 -0.48 -2.13
CA TRP A 181 6.11 0.20 -1.24
C TRP A 181 5.37 -0.81 -0.37
N PRO A 182 5.37 -0.69 0.96
CA PRO A 182 4.62 -1.62 1.80
C PRO A 182 3.10 -1.44 1.70
N ARG A 183 2.65 -0.33 1.14
CA ARG A 183 1.25 0.06 0.93
C ARG A 183 1.15 1.14 -0.14
N ILE A 184 -0.03 1.29 -0.75
CA ILE A 184 -0.25 2.30 -1.80
C ILE A 184 -0.51 3.70 -1.24
N GLY A 185 -1.13 3.80 -0.05
CA GLY A 185 -1.57 5.06 0.54
C GLY A 185 -0.91 5.40 1.88
N ARG A 186 -0.98 6.69 2.27
CA ARG A 186 -0.42 7.21 3.53
C ARG A 186 -1.20 6.81 4.78
#